data_AF-A0A534WTM9-F1
#
_entry.id   AF-A0A534WTM9-F1
#
_cell.length_a   1.000
_cell.length_b   1.000
_cell.length_c   1.000
_cell.angle_alpha   90.00
_cell.angle_beta   90.00
_cell.angle_gamma   90.00
#
_symmetry.space_group_name_H-M   'P 1'
#
loop_
_entity.id
_entity.type
_entity.pdbx_description
1 polymer ?
#
loop_
_entity_poly.entity_id
_entity_poly.type
_entity_poly.pdbx_seq_one_letter_code
_entity_poly.pdbx_strand_id
1 'polypeptide(L)' 'MADTLLFRVENGVGWIVLNRPEARNAMNAEMRQAYLDALA' A
#
# COMPACT_ATOMS: atom_id res chain seq x y z
N MET A 1 7.13 -12.01 -5.71
CA MET A 1 7.22 -10.54 -5.58
C MET A 1 6.36 -10.20 -4.38
N ALA A 2 6.93 -9.64 -3.32
CA ALA A 2 6.14 -9.23 -2.15
C ALA A 2 5.31 -8.00 -2.54
N ASP A 3 4.04 -7.96 -2.12
CA ASP A 3 3.16 -6.82 -2.38
C ASP A 3 3.77 -5.54 -1.82
N THR A 4 3.88 -4.52 -2.67
CA THR A 4 4.46 -3.23 -2.30
C THR A 4 3.55 -2.44 -1.37
N LEU A 5 2.26 -2.78 -1.33
CA LEU A 5 1.25 -2.14 -0.51
C LEU A 5 0.31 -3.21 0.05
N LEU A 6 0.09 -3.18 1.36
CA LEU A 6 -0.85 -4.07 2.02
C LEU A 6 -2.11 -3.28 2.39
N PHE A 7 -3.26 -3.74 1.92
CA PHE A 7 -4.55 -3.18 2.26
C PHE A 7 -5.35 -4.15 3.12
N ARG A 8 -5.92 -3.65 4.22
CA ARG A 8 -6.84 -4.43 5.06
C ARG A 8 -7.89 -3.51 5.67
N VAL A 9 -9.11 -4.02 5.88
CA VAL A 9 -10.16 -3.30 6.60
C VAL A 9 -10.42 -4.02 7.91
N GLU A 10 -10.24 -3.31 9.03
CA GLU A 10 -10.48 -3.85 10.38
C GLU A 10 -11.40 -2.91 11.14
N ASN A 11 -12.53 -3.44 11.66
CA ASN A 11 -13.52 -2.67 12.42
C ASN A 11 -14.04 -1.42 11.69
N GLY A 12 -14.17 -1.49 10.36
CA GLY A 12 -14.59 -0.35 9.54
C GLY A 12 -13.50 0.70 9.27
N VAL A 13 -12.25 0.44 9.70
CA VAL A 13 -11.09 1.29 9.42
C VAL A 13 -10.23 0.64 8.33
N GLY A 14 -10.02 1.35 7.23
CA GLY A 14 -9.11 0.95 6.16
C GLY A 14 -7.65 1.24 6.53
N TRP A 15 -6.83 0.20 6.57
CA TRP A 15 -5.39 0.27 6.80
C TRP A 15 -4.66 0.10 5.48
N ILE A 16 -3.80 1.07 5.17
CA ILE A 16 -2.91 1.05 4.03
C ILE A 16 -1.48 1.04 4.57
N VAL A 17 -0.75 -0.06 4.37
CA VAL A 17 0.64 -0.21 4.82
C VAL A 17 1.55 -0.20 3.61
N LEU A 18 2.45 0.78 3.56
CA LEU A 18 3.53 0.81 2.58
C LEU A 18 4.55 -0.25 2.97
N ASN A 19 4.71 -1.27 2.13
CA ASN A 19 5.51 -2.45 2.40
C ASN A 19 6.76 -2.49 1.48
N ARG A 20 7.54 -1.40 1.49
CA ARG A 20 8.83 -1.29 0.79
C ARG A 20 9.94 -0.79 1.71
N PRO A 21 10.24 -1.52 2.80
CA PRO A 21 11.25 -1.09 3.79
C PRO A 21 12.64 -0.89 3.16
N GLU A 22 13.00 -1.69 2.15
CA GLU A 22 14.28 -1.60 1.43
C GLU A 22 14.50 -0.25 0.75
N ALA A 23 13.42 0.42 0.36
CA ALA A 23 13.43 1.74 -0.26
C ALA A 23 13.03 2.85 0.72
N ARG A 24 12.96 2.56 2.03
CA ARG A 24 12.40 3.45 3.06
C ARG A 24 10.97 3.91 2.71
N ASN A 25 10.18 3.02 2.12
CA ASN A 25 8.84 3.27 1.60
C ASN A 25 8.78 4.38 0.53
N ALA A 26 9.87 4.60 -0.20
CA ALA A 26 9.84 5.48 -1.36
C ALA A 26 8.79 4.99 -2.37
N MET A 27 7.88 5.88 -2.72
CA MET A 27 6.76 5.57 -3.59
C MET A 27 7.25 5.37 -5.03
N ASN A 28 6.92 4.23 -5.64
CA ASN A 28 7.11 3.97 -7.07
C ASN A 28 5.76 4.04 -7.81
N ALA A 29 5.80 3.93 -9.14
CA ALA A 29 4.60 3.99 -9.98
C ALA A 29 3.58 2.87 -9.64
N GLU A 30 4.04 1.64 -9.41
CA GLU A 30 3.18 0.51 -9.01
C GLU A 30 2.50 0.75 -7.66
N MET A 31 3.24 1.18 -6.64
CA MET A 31 2.70 1.48 -5.32
C MET A 31 1.71 2.65 -5.36
N ARG A 32 1.95 3.65 -6.21
CA ARG A 32 1.00 4.74 -6.45
C ARG A 32 -0.31 4.24 -7.05
N GLN A 33 -0.26 3.32 -8.01
CA GLN A 33 -1.46 2.74 -8.60
C GLN A 33 -2.24 1.91 -7.56
N ALA A 34 -1.54 1.03 -6.82
CA ALA A 34 -2.14 0.24 -5.74
C ALA A 34 -2.75 1.11 -4.63
N TYR A 35 -2.14 2.26 -4.34
CA TYR A 35 -2.68 3.23 -3.38
C TYR A 35 -3.99 3.87 -3.88
N LEU A 36 -4.06 4.22 -5.17
CA LEU A 36 -5.28 4.77 -5.77
C LEU A 36 -6.39 3.74 -5.83
N ASP A 37 -6.06 2.49 -6.17
CA ASP A 37 -7.02 1.39 -6.21
C ASP A 37 -7.60 1.07 -4.82
N ALA A 38 -6.82 1.27 -3.75
CA ALA A 38 -7.28 1.10 -2.37
C ALA A 38 -8.18 2.24 -1.85
N LEU A 39 -8.24 3.37 -2.55
CA LEU A 39 -9.06 4.54 -2.19
C LEU A 39 -10.37 4.64 -2.98
N ALA A 40 -10.53 3.88 -4.06
CA ALA A 40 -11.71 3.84 -4.93
C ALA A 40 -12.81 2.95 -4.37
#